data_AF-A0A7S2P0G9-F1
#
_entry.id   AF-A0A7S2P0G9-F1
#
_cell.length_a   1.000
_cell.length_b   1.000
_cell.length_c   1.000
_cell.angle_alpha   90.00
_cell.angle_beta   90.00
_cell.angle_gamma   90.00
#
_symmetry.space_group_name_H-M   'P 1'
#
loop_
_entity.id
_entity.type
_entity.pdbx_description
1 polymer ?
#
loop_
_entity_poly.entity_id
_entity_poly.type
_entity_poly.pdbx_seq_one_letter_code
_entity_poly.pdbx_strand_id
1 'polypeptide(L)'
;RWSYSYMNGILKKGASIHRHTKQRQKRRRTLIEERERQLRQNPAAGDVPADDDFDLDEIDDDDDESLEGQQQLTHEDLFATPICMRAASLQPKFNSIYNAKKTAEEAQATKKKKKRINPNKTLTSTLWTIASPTFVPAGFCQLITVVAQVSIPLFVWRLLRILEENPAQSVFVAAIPYVI
;
A
#
# COMPACT_ATOMS: atom_id res chain seq x y z
N ARG A 1 -19.32 6.02 23.13
CA ARG A 1 -18.75 7.08 22.25
C ARG A 1 -17.23 7.01 22.41
N TRP A 2 -16.52 6.33 21.52
CA TRP A 2 -15.06 6.16 21.63
C TRP A 2 -14.40 7.39 21.01
N SER A 3 -13.72 8.21 21.82
CA SER A 3 -13.00 9.38 21.32
C SER A 3 -11.61 8.95 20.86
N TYR A 4 -11.26 9.29 19.61
CA TYR A 4 -9.95 9.05 18.99
C TYR A 4 -8.83 9.92 19.59
N SER A 5 -8.88 10.20 20.89
CA SER A 5 -7.95 11.09 21.59
C SER A 5 -6.50 10.59 21.50
N TYR A 6 -6.31 9.27 21.56
CA TYR A 6 -4.99 8.62 21.47
C TYR A 6 -4.32 8.78 20.09
N MET A 7 -5.10 8.85 19.00
CA MET A 7 -4.54 8.97 17.65
C MET A 7 -4.01 10.37 17.34
N ASN A 8 -4.48 11.40 18.03
CA ASN A 8 -3.96 12.76 17.83
C ASN A 8 -2.48 12.89 18.22
N GLY A 9 -2.03 12.13 19.21
CA GLY A 9 -0.61 12.09 19.59
C GLY A 9 0.25 11.47 18.48
N ILE A 10 -0.19 10.34 17.92
CA ILE A 10 0.53 9.63 16.85
C ILE A 10 0.56 10.45 15.56
N LEU A 11 -0.57 11.06 15.18
CA LEU A 11 -0.66 11.86 13.96
C LEU A 11 0.19 13.14 14.06
N LYS A 12 0.21 13.81 15.22
CA LYS A 12 1.08 14.97 15.45
C LYS A 12 2.57 14.58 15.43
N LYS A 13 2.93 13.44 16.02
CA LYS A 13 4.30 12.89 16.00
C LYS A 13 4.75 12.48 14.58
N GLY A 14 3.89 11.82 13.80
CA GLY A 14 4.19 11.50 12.41
C GLY A 14 4.39 12.77 11.55
N ALA A 15 3.59 13.81 11.80
CA ALA A 15 3.72 15.08 11.11
C ALA A 15 5.02 15.84 11.48
N SER A 16 5.51 15.75 12.71
CA SER A 16 6.77 16.41 13.12
C SER A 16 8.00 15.75 12.51
N ILE A 17 8.06 14.40 12.49
CA ILE A 17 9.14 13.64 11.84
C ILE A 17 9.21 13.96 10.34
N HIS A 18 8.04 14.04 9.68
CA HIS A 18 7.99 14.37 8.26
C HIS A 18 8.40 15.83 7.97
N ARG A 19 8.16 16.75 8.92
CA ARG A 19 8.62 18.15 8.82
C ARG A 19 10.14 18.25 8.97
N HIS A 20 10.72 17.51 9.91
CA HIS A 20 12.17 17.52 10.15
C HIS A 20 12.95 16.92 8.98
N THR A 21 12.47 15.79 8.44
CA THR A 21 13.07 15.15 7.26
C THR A 21 13.01 16.03 6.01
N LYS A 22 11.87 16.71 5.76
CA LYS A 22 11.76 17.69 4.67
C LYS A 22 12.69 18.89 4.86
N GLN A 23 12.82 19.38 6.09
CA GLN A 23 13.71 20.50 6.40
C GLN A 23 15.18 20.13 6.21
N ARG A 24 15.59 18.93 6.64
CA ARG A 24 16.93 18.37 6.41
C ARG A 24 17.22 18.21 4.92
N GLN A 25 16.27 17.66 4.15
CA GLN A 25 16.43 17.51 2.70
C GLN A 25 16.54 18.86 1.98
N LYS A 26 15.78 19.88 2.44
CA LYS A 26 15.88 21.24 1.90
C LYS A 26 17.25 21.86 2.19
N ARG A 27 17.77 21.73 3.41
CA ARG A 27 19.12 22.21 3.79
C ARG A 27 20.23 21.55 2.96
N ARG A 28 20.14 20.24 2.69
CA ARG A 28 21.11 19.55 1.83
C ARG A 28 21.07 20.07 0.39
N ARG A 29 19.88 20.33 -0.14
CA ARG A 29 19.75 20.90 -1.50
C ARG A 29 20.33 22.31 -1.59
N THR A 30 20.09 23.16 -0.60
CA THR A 30 20.65 24.52 -0.60
C THR A 30 22.17 24.51 -0.49
N LEU A 31 22.75 23.62 0.34
CA LEU A 31 24.21 23.46 0.45
C LEU A 31 24.85 22.97 -0.85
N ILE A 32 24.22 22.02 -1.54
CA ILE A 32 24.71 21.53 -2.85
C ILE A 32 24.63 22.65 -3.90
N GLU A 33 23.51 23.39 -3.95
CA GLU A 33 23.33 24.49 -4.90
C GLU A 33 24.32 25.63 -4.64
N GLU A 34 24.63 25.93 -3.39
CA GLU A 34 25.63 26.93 -3.01
C GLU A 34 27.05 26.49 -3.41
N ARG A 35 27.39 25.22 -3.21
CA ARG A 35 28.66 24.64 -3.68
C ARG A 35 28.79 24.71 -5.20
N GLU A 36 27.72 24.41 -5.96
CA GLU A 36 27.72 24.53 -7.42
C GLU A 36 27.89 25.99 -7.89
N ARG A 37 27.32 26.97 -7.18
CA ARG A 37 27.51 28.39 -7.48
C ARG A 37 28.94 28.85 -7.22
N GLN A 38 29.57 28.38 -6.14
CA GLN A 38 30.97 28.66 -5.84
C GLN A 38 31.90 28.10 -6.92
N LEU A 39 31.68 26.87 -7.38
CA LEU A 39 32.45 26.25 -8.47
C LEU A 39 32.31 27.01 -9.79
N ARG A 40 31.14 27.59 -10.08
CA ARG A 40 30.92 28.41 -11.28
C ARG A 40 31.63 29.77 -11.23
N GLN A 41 31.80 30.35 -10.04
CA GLN A 41 32.46 31.65 -9.89
C GLN A 41 33.99 31.55 -9.89
N ASN A 42 34.56 30.37 -9.58
CA ASN A 42 36.01 30.21 -9.49
C ASN A 42 36.49 28.86 -10.10
N PRO A 43 36.53 28.73 -11.44
CA PRO A 43 36.85 27.47 -12.13
C PRO A 43 38.32 27.03 -12.01
N ALA A 44 39.20 27.84 -11.40
CA ALA A 44 40.61 27.55 -11.20
C ALA A 44 40.94 26.85 -9.87
N ALA A 45 39.97 26.71 -8.94
CA ALA A 45 40.15 26.01 -7.67
C ALA A 45 39.81 24.50 -7.78
N GLY A 46 40.22 23.88 -8.89
CA GLY A 46 39.85 22.52 -9.30
C GLY A 46 40.66 21.38 -8.66
N ASP A 47 41.52 21.67 -7.68
CA ASP A 47 42.24 20.65 -6.90
C ASP A 47 42.10 20.97 -5.41
N VAL A 48 40.95 20.63 -4.84
CA VAL A 48 40.77 20.52 -3.38
C VAL A 48 40.69 19.02 -3.07
N PRO A 49 41.58 18.48 -2.21
CA PRO A 49 41.62 17.05 -1.90
C PRO A 49 40.28 16.59 -1.33
N ALA A 50 39.86 15.40 -1.75
CA ALA A 50 38.57 14.80 -1.42
C ALA A 50 38.49 14.25 0.02
N ASP A 51 39.34 14.76 0.93
CA ASP A 51 39.60 14.17 2.25
C ASP A 51 39.16 15.05 3.43
N ASP A 52 38.45 16.16 3.19
CA ASP A 52 37.70 16.83 4.26
C ASP A 52 36.39 16.06 4.48
N ASP A 53 36.52 14.98 5.26
CA ASP A 53 35.44 14.39 6.05
C ASP A 53 34.78 15.52 6.87
N PHE A 54 33.75 16.11 6.29
CA PHE A 54 32.91 17.06 6.98
C PHE A 54 32.13 16.27 8.03
N ASP A 55 32.69 16.16 9.24
CA ASP A 55 32.07 15.58 10.42
C ASP A 55 30.71 16.24 10.63
N LEU A 56 29.68 15.55 10.14
CA LEU A 56 28.27 15.93 10.21
C LEU A 56 27.62 15.43 11.52
N ASP A 57 28.44 14.97 12.46
CA ASP A 57 28.04 14.30 13.70
C ASP A 57 27.97 15.25 14.91
N GLU A 58 28.35 16.53 14.78
CA GLU A 58 28.23 17.51 15.87
C GLU A 58 27.00 18.41 15.67
N ILE A 59 25.82 17.79 15.73
CA ILE A 59 24.59 18.50 16.08
C ILE A 59 24.15 17.91 17.40
N ASP A 60 24.29 18.70 18.47
CA ASP A 60 23.74 18.45 19.80
C ASP A 60 22.23 18.14 19.69
N ASP A 61 21.89 16.85 19.61
CA ASP A 61 20.55 16.31 19.78
C ASP A 61 20.27 16.17 21.29
N ASP A 62 20.28 17.30 22.01
CA ASP A 62 20.11 17.36 23.47
C ASP A 62 18.64 17.34 23.95
N ASP A 63 17.72 16.84 23.13
CA ASP A 63 16.31 16.63 23.49
C ASP A 63 15.81 15.23 23.03
N ASP A 64 16.68 14.21 23.10
CA ASP A 64 16.23 12.81 23.04
C ASP A 64 15.65 12.42 24.40
N GLU A 65 14.37 12.69 24.58
CA GLU A 65 13.54 12.10 25.63
C GLU A 65 13.53 10.58 25.39
N SER A 66 14.56 9.91 25.92
CA SER A 66 14.85 8.49 25.84
C SER A 66 13.56 7.68 26.04
N LEU A 67 13.00 7.22 24.92
CA LEU A 67 12.00 6.15 24.89
C LEU A 67 12.74 4.82 25.05
N GLU A 68 13.44 4.67 26.17
CA GLU A 68 13.97 3.42 26.71
C GLU A 68 12.81 2.42 26.88
N GLY A 69 12.46 1.72 25.80
CA GLY A 69 11.44 0.67 25.84
C GLY A 69 10.65 0.46 24.56
N GLN A 70 10.71 1.35 23.56
CA GLN A 70 10.11 1.09 22.26
C GLN A 70 11.15 0.50 21.31
N GLN A 71 11.26 -0.82 21.32
CA GLN A 71 12.06 -1.58 20.36
C GLN A 71 11.62 -1.21 18.94
N GLN A 72 12.46 -0.44 18.24
CA GLN A 72 12.21 -0.08 16.84
C GLN A 72 12.30 -1.36 16.00
N LEU A 73 11.31 -1.61 15.15
CA LEU A 73 11.39 -2.71 14.19
C LEU A 73 12.62 -2.50 13.31
N THR A 74 13.59 -3.40 13.45
CA THR A 74 14.79 -3.43 12.65
C THR A 74 14.52 -4.14 11.32
N HIS A 75 15.46 -4.05 10.38
CA HIS A 75 15.34 -4.78 9.12
C HIS A 75 15.32 -6.31 9.32
N GLU A 76 15.84 -6.79 10.46
CA GLU A 76 15.86 -8.21 10.83
C GLU A 76 14.46 -8.72 11.25
N ASP A 77 13.56 -7.81 11.65
CA ASP A 77 12.18 -8.13 12.04
C ASP A 77 11.24 -8.25 10.82
N LEU A 78 11.71 -7.95 9.60
CA LEU A 78 10.93 -8.17 8.39
C LEU A 78 10.93 -9.64 7.99
N PHE A 79 9.73 -10.22 7.94
CA PHE A 79 9.55 -11.54 7.36
C PHE A 79 9.99 -11.58 5.91
N ALA A 80 10.74 -12.63 5.55
CA ALA A 80 11.14 -12.88 4.19
C ALA A 80 9.91 -13.00 3.27
N THR A 81 10.01 -12.43 2.06
CA THR A 81 8.94 -12.51 1.07
C THR A 81 8.66 -13.98 0.70
N PRO A 82 7.38 -14.42 0.72
CA PRO A 82 7.00 -15.77 0.33
C PRO A 82 7.55 -16.14 -1.05
N ILE A 83 7.96 -17.40 -1.21
CA ILE A 83 8.60 -17.91 -2.44
C ILE A 83 7.73 -17.65 -3.69
N CYS A 84 6.40 -17.76 -3.54
CA CYS A 84 5.44 -17.51 -4.60
C CYS A 84 5.36 -16.05 -5.07
N MET A 85 5.75 -15.08 -4.22
CA MET A 85 5.73 -13.64 -4.52
C MET A 85 7.09 -13.10 -4.96
N ARG A 86 8.15 -13.92 -4.94
CA ARG A 86 9.48 -13.50 -5.40
C ARG A 86 9.47 -13.19 -6.89
N ALA A 87 10.13 -12.09 -7.28
CA ALA A 87 10.27 -11.68 -8.68
C ALA A 87 10.86 -12.80 -9.56
N ALA A 88 11.83 -13.56 -9.03
CA ALA A 88 12.46 -14.69 -9.73
C ALA A 88 11.47 -15.80 -10.13
N SER A 89 10.37 -15.96 -9.39
CA SER A 89 9.30 -16.94 -9.70
C SER A 89 8.24 -16.38 -10.64
N LEU A 90 7.91 -15.09 -10.50
CA LEU A 90 6.86 -14.42 -11.27
C LEU A 90 7.31 -14.03 -12.69
N GLN A 91 8.55 -13.58 -12.85
CA GLN A 91 9.10 -13.14 -14.12
C GLN A 91 9.12 -14.22 -15.23
N PRO A 92 9.59 -15.46 -14.99
CA PRO A 92 9.55 -16.49 -16.03
C PRO A 92 8.12 -16.88 -16.41
N LYS A 93 7.19 -16.92 -15.44
CA LYS A 93 5.77 -17.19 -15.69
C LYS A 93 5.14 -16.10 -16.55
N PHE A 94 5.40 -14.83 -16.23
CA PHE A 94 4.94 -13.70 -17.02
C PHE A 94 5.48 -13.74 -18.46
N ASN A 95 6.80 -13.91 -18.61
CA ASN A 95 7.44 -13.94 -19.93
C ASN A 95 6.93 -15.10 -20.79
N SER A 96 6.73 -16.29 -20.21
CA SER A 96 6.18 -17.45 -20.92
C SER A 96 4.79 -17.16 -21.48
N ILE A 97 3.87 -16.64 -20.65
CA ILE A 97 2.49 -16.35 -21.05
C ILE A 97 2.44 -15.18 -22.05
N TYR A 98 3.24 -14.14 -21.81
CA TYR A 98 3.27 -12.95 -22.67
C TYR A 98 3.79 -13.28 -24.07
N ASN A 99 4.90 -14.02 -24.15
CA ASN A 99 5.48 -14.44 -25.44
C ASN A 99 4.55 -15.40 -26.19
N ALA A 100 3.89 -16.34 -25.51
CA ALA A 100 2.92 -17.24 -26.12
C ALA A 100 1.70 -16.51 -26.70
N LYS A 101 1.19 -15.46 -26.02
CA LYS A 101 0.11 -14.63 -26.54
C LYS A 101 0.56 -13.77 -27.71
N LYS A 102 1.78 -13.22 -27.64
CA LYS A 102 2.35 -12.42 -28.73
C LYS A 102 2.49 -13.22 -30.02
N THR A 103 3.03 -14.45 -29.96
CA THR A 103 3.17 -15.32 -31.13
C THR A 103 1.81 -15.75 -31.71
N ALA A 104 0.84 -16.03 -30.84
CA ALA A 104 -0.53 -16.36 -31.27
C ALA A 104 -1.22 -15.20 -31.99
N GLU A 105 -1.00 -13.95 -31.55
CA GLU A 105 -1.55 -12.76 -32.22
C GLU A 105 -0.85 -12.47 -33.55
N GLU A 106 0.47 -12.62 -33.62
CA GLU A 106 1.24 -12.48 -34.87
C GLU A 106 0.79 -13.52 -35.92
N ALA A 107 0.55 -14.77 -35.51
CA ALA A 107 0.02 -15.82 -36.39
C ALA A 107 -1.43 -15.58 -36.85
N GLN A 108 -2.22 -14.80 -36.11
CA GLN A 108 -3.59 -14.43 -36.51
C GLN A 108 -3.63 -13.20 -37.41
N ALA A 109 -2.65 -12.30 -37.30
CA ALA A 109 -2.56 -11.09 -38.13
C ALA A 109 -2.26 -11.40 -39.60
N THR A 110 -1.58 -12.52 -39.90
CA THR A 110 -1.31 -12.97 -41.27
C THR A 110 -2.56 -13.48 -41.99
N LYS A 111 -3.61 -13.88 -41.25
CA LYS A 111 -4.86 -14.44 -41.81
C LYS A 111 -6.01 -13.42 -41.95
N LYS A 112 -5.98 -12.30 -41.22
CA LYS A 112 -7.04 -11.28 -41.24
C LYS A 112 -6.45 -9.94 -41.66
N LYS A 113 -6.95 -9.36 -42.77
CA LYS A 113 -6.56 -8.03 -43.31
C LYS A 113 -6.22 -7.03 -42.20
N LYS A 114 -4.92 -6.77 -42.03
CA LYS A 114 -4.23 -5.67 -41.31
C LYS A 114 -5.07 -4.91 -40.26
N LYS A 115 -5.54 -5.59 -39.22
CA LYS A 115 -6.11 -4.92 -38.03
C LYS A 115 -4.96 -4.48 -37.14
N ARG A 116 -4.81 -3.19 -36.86
CA ARG A 116 -3.76 -2.65 -35.98
C ARG A 116 -3.83 -3.35 -34.62
N ILE A 117 -2.76 -4.05 -34.24
CA ILE A 117 -2.62 -4.72 -32.94
C ILE A 117 -2.31 -3.62 -31.93
N ASN A 118 -3.11 -3.54 -30.87
CA ASN A 118 -2.85 -2.62 -29.76
C ASN A 118 -2.01 -3.38 -28.70
N PRO A 119 -0.72 -3.06 -28.52
CA PRO A 119 0.16 -3.78 -27.60
C PRO A 119 -0.28 -3.69 -26.12
N ASN A 120 -1.12 -2.70 -25.80
CA ASN A 120 -1.63 -2.51 -24.44
C ASN A 120 -2.69 -3.56 -24.05
N LYS A 121 -3.36 -4.20 -25.02
CA LYS A 121 -4.40 -5.20 -24.74
C LYS A 121 -3.81 -6.56 -24.36
N THR A 122 -2.68 -6.95 -24.94
CA THR A 122 -1.96 -8.18 -24.59
C THR A 122 -1.38 -8.12 -23.19
N LEU A 123 -0.84 -6.97 -22.79
CA LEU A 123 -0.26 -6.78 -21.46
C LEU A 123 -1.33 -6.88 -20.37
N THR A 124 -2.43 -6.13 -20.49
CA THR A 124 -3.53 -6.19 -19.50
C THR A 124 -4.19 -7.56 -19.46
N SER A 125 -4.35 -8.23 -20.60
CA SER A 125 -4.86 -9.61 -20.66
C SER A 125 -3.94 -10.59 -19.94
N THR A 126 -2.62 -10.47 -20.12
CA THR A 126 -1.63 -11.34 -19.46
C THR A 126 -1.62 -11.07 -17.96
N LEU A 127 -1.59 -9.80 -17.55
CA LEU A 127 -1.64 -9.39 -16.15
C LEU A 127 -2.91 -9.92 -15.46
N TRP A 128 -4.07 -9.78 -16.12
CA TRP A 128 -5.34 -10.30 -15.62
C TRP A 128 -5.34 -11.82 -15.49
N THR A 129 -4.70 -12.55 -16.41
CA THR A 129 -4.62 -14.02 -16.34
C THR A 129 -3.84 -14.49 -15.10
N ILE A 130 -2.80 -13.73 -14.72
CA ILE A 130 -1.97 -14.05 -13.55
C ILE A 130 -2.65 -13.59 -12.25
N ALA A 131 -3.35 -12.45 -12.28
CA ALA A 131 -3.98 -11.85 -11.10
C ALA A 131 -5.40 -12.39 -10.81
N SER A 132 -6.12 -12.91 -11.81
CA SER A 132 -7.50 -13.40 -11.63
C SER A 132 -7.68 -14.50 -10.58
N PRO A 133 -6.79 -15.52 -10.43
CA PRO A 133 -7.02 -16.59 -9.45
C PRO A 133 -7.02 -16.07 -8.01
N THR A 134 -6.33 -14.97 -7.72
CA THR A 134 -6.31 -14.36 -6.38
C THR A 134 -7.37 -13.28 -6.22
N PHE A 135 -7.66 -12.53 -7.28
CA PHE A 135 -8.57 -11.38 -7.21
C PHE A 135 -10.05 -11.80 -7.16
N VAL A 136 -10.45 -12.83 -7.91
CA VAL A 136 -11.84 -13.30 -7.96
C VAL A 136 -12.35 -13.82 -6.61
N PRO A 137 -11.68 -14.76 -5.91
CA PRO A 137 -12.16 -15.25 -4.62
C PRO A 137 -12.12 -14.17 -3.54
N ALA A 138 -11.11 -13.29 -3.55
CA ALA A 138 -11.03 -12.16 -2.63
C ALA A 138 -12.21 -11.19 -2.82
N GLY A 139 -12.51 -10.83 -4.08
CA GLY A 139 -13.65 -9.99 -4.41
C GLY A 139 -14.99 -10.64 -4.05
N PHE A 140 -15.12 -11.96 -4.23
CA PHE A 140 -16.32 -12.69 -3.85
C PHE A 140 -16.53 -12.72 -2.33
N CYS A 141 -15.48 -12.97 -1.56
CA CYS A 141 -15.54 -12.91 -0.10
C CYS A 141 -15.94 -11.51 0.38
N GLN A 142 -15.36 -10.46 -0.22
CA GLN A 142 -15.72 -9.07 0.06
C GLN A 142 -17.18 -8.76 -0.30
N LEU A 143 -17.71 -9.33 -1.38
CA LEU A 143 -19.11 -9.16 -1.74
C LEU A 143 -20.03 -9.79 -0.67
N ILE A 144 -19.70 -10.98 -0.19
CA ILE A 144 -20.45 -11.65 0.87
C ILE A 144 -20.46 -10.81 2.15
N THR A 145 -19.31 -10.26 2.55
CA THR A 145 -19.25 -9.45 3.78
C THR A 145 -20.11 -8.19 3.66
N VAL A 146 -20.11 -7.53 2.50
CA VAL A 146 -20.98 -6.38 2.25
C VAL A 146 -22.46 -6.77 2.26
N VAL A 147 -22.84 -7.89 1.63
CA VAL A 147 -24.21 -8.39 1.66
C VAL A 147 -24.66 -8.67 3.09
N ALA A 148 -23.83 -9.32 3.90
CA ALA A 148 -24.11 -9.58 5.30
C ALA A 148 -24.26 -8.29 6.12
N GLN A 149 -23.37 -7.32 5.90
CA GLN A 149 -23.43 -6.01 6.57
C GLN A 149 -24.72 -5.25 6.23
N VAL A 150 -25.22 -5.35 5.01
CA VAL A 150 -26.47 -4.71 4.58
C VAL A 150 -27.71 -5.51 5.01
N SER A 151 -27.62 -6.84 5.13
CA SER A 151 -28.75 -7.68 5.54
C SER A 151 -29.11 -7.53 7.02
N ILE A 152 -28.12 -7.32 7.91
CA ILE A 152 -28.34 -7.16 9.36
C ILE A 152 -29.33 -6.01 9.67
N PRO A 153 -29.14 -4.75 9.22
CA PRO A 153 -30.06 -3.67 9.53
C PRO A 153 -31.45 -3.89 8.95
N LEU A 154 -31.56 -4.49 7.76
CA LEU A 154 -32.86 -4.83 7.16
C LEU A 154 -33.60 -5.90 7.98
N PHE A 155 -32.88 -6.91 8.47
CA PHE A 155 -33.43 -7.94 9.32
C PHE A 155 -33.91 -7.37 10.66
N VAL A 156 -33.10 -6.53 11.29
CA VAL A 156 -33.48 -5.81 12.53
C VAL A 156 -34.72 -4.95 12.30
N TRP A 157 -34.77 -4.20 11.20
CA TRP A 157 -35.92 -3.36 10.88
C TRP A 157 -37.20 -4.19 10.68
N ARG A 158 -37.10 -5.34 9.99
CA ARG A 158 -38.22 -6.27 9.82
C ARG A 158 -38.68 -6.88 11.14
N LEU A 159 -37.75 -7.29 12.00
CA LEU A 159 -38.06 -7.82 13.32
C LEU A 159 -38.79 -6.79 14.20
N LEU A 160 -38.28 -5.55 14.25
CA LEU A 160 -38.92 -4.48 15.02
C LEU A 160 -40.33 -4.19 14.55
N ARG A 161 -40.56 -4.19 13.23
CA ARG A 161 -41.89 -3.97 12.65
C ARG A 161 -42.89 -5.07 13.03
N ILE A 162 -42.48 -6.34 13.01
CA ILE A 162 -43.36 -7.46 13.40
C ILE A 162 -43.72 -7.39 14.89
N LEU A 163 -42.77 -6.98 15.73
CA LEU A 163 -42.99 -6.79 17.15
C LEU A 163 -43.95 -5.63 17.44
N GLU A 164 -43.84 -4.53 16.70
CA GLU A 164 -44.75 -3.39 16.81
C GLU A 164 -46.18 -3.76 16.39
N GLU A 165 -46.33 -4.59 15.36
CA GLU A 165 -47.64 -5.05 14.88
C GLU A 165 -48.29 -6.09 15.82
N ASN A 166 -47.53 -6.81 16.66
CA ASN A 166 -48.03 -7.88 17.54
C ASN A 166 -47.51 -7.76 18.99
N PRO A 167 -47.88 -6.70 19.74
CA PRO A 167 -47.33 -6.48 21.09
C PRO A 167 -47.78 -7.54 22.12
N ALA A 168 -48.85 -8.29 21.85
CA ALA A 168 -49.42 -9.28 22.77
C ALA A 168 -48.90 -10.71 22.54
N GLN A 169 -48.30 -11.01 21.38
CA GLN A 169 -47.67 -12.30 21.14
C GLN A 169 -46.25 -12.25 21.70
N SER A 170 -45.98 -13.07 22.73
CA SER A 170 -44.65 -13.27 23.30
C SER A 170 -43.76 -14.07 22.33
N VAL A 171 -43.53 -13.55 21.13
CA VAL A 171 -42.67 -14.17 20.08
C VAL A 171 -41.27 -14.45 20.62
N PHE A 172 -40.80 -13.65 21.59
CA PHE A 172 -39.55 -13.88 22.29
C PHE A 172 -39.51 -15.20 23.08
N VAL A 173 -40.61 -15.64 23.69
CA VAL A 173 -40.65 -16.92 24.45
C VAL A 173 -40.48 -18.11 23.51
N ALA A 174 -41.00 -18.02 22.28
CA ALA A 174 -40.85 -19.07 21.27
C ALA A 174 -39.48 -19.04 20.55
N ALA A 175 -38.81 -17.88 20.48
CA ALA A 175 -37.54 -17.71 19.78
C ALA A 175 -36.29 -17.95 20.66
N ILE A 176 -36.40 -17.81 21.99
CA ILE A 176 -35.33 -18.08 22.96
C ILE A 176 -34.61 -19.45 22.75
N PRO A 177 -35.29 -20.57 22.47
CA PRO A 177 -34.59 -21.85 22.28
C PRO A 177 -33.73 -21.94 21.01
N TYR A 178 -33.85 -21.01 20.05
CA TYR A 178 -33.07 -21.02 18.79
C TYR A 178 -31.84 -20.12 18.81
N VAL A 179 -31.58 -19.43 19.92
CA VAL A 179 -30.46 -18.49 20.09
C VAL A 179 -29.38 -19.03 21.04
N ILE A 180 -29.53 -20.27 21.54
CA ILE A 180 -28.54 -21.00 22.36
C ILE A 180 -27.77 -21.98 21.50
#